data_AF-A0A2N2V2N6-F1
#
_entry.id   AF-A0A2N2V2N6-F1
#
_cell.length_a   1.000
_cell.length_b   1.000
_cell.length_c   1.000
_cell.angle_alpha   90.00
_cell.angle_beta   90.00
_cell.angle_gamma   90.00
#
_symmetry.space_group_name_H-M   'P 1'
#
loop_
_entity.id
_entity.type
_entity.pdbx_description
1 polymer ?
#
loop_
_entity_poly.entity_id
_entity_poly.type
_entity_poly.pdbx_seq_one_letter_code
_entity_poly.pdbx_strand_id
1 'polypeptide(L)'
;PQPAAQPFAAVAPAGPAPRGKVILFVDTFSHYYTPEVAAAAQRVLSAGGYAVEILRPAADDGEPERPLCCGRTYLSQGMVDAAKLEGRRVMAALAPALAEGTPIVGLEPSCLLALRDEFYSLSLGPEVGQLGKQAFLFEEFLMREGNKGLKLPLKPLPGGRAVAHGHCHQKAFGAMKSMKKVLGWIPEFEFDIVDASCCGMSGSFGLEAEHVEASQKMGELALLPAVRAAAEDAPIIADGFSCRHQIKDGTGRDAVHVAVLLDWALAD
;
A
#
# COMPACT_ATOMS: atom_id res chain seq x y z
N PRO A 1 12.53 7.23 -10.04
CA PRO A 1 11.17 7.70 -9.68
C PRO A 1 11.11 9.23 -9.75
N GLN A 2 10.16 9.81 -10.50
CA GLN A 2 9.92 11.25 -10.48
C GLN A 2 8.79 11.56 -9.48
N PRO A 3 8.94 12.56 -8.59
CA PRO A 3 7.83 13.00 -7.74
C PRO A 3 6.63 13.45 -8.56
N ALA A 4 5.44 13.29 -8.00
CA ALA A 4 4.22 13.84 -8.59
C ALA A 4 4.28 15.38 -8.58
N ALA A 5 3.65 16.00 -9.58
CA ALA A 5 3.60 17.46 -9.70
C ALA A 5 2.91 18.12 -8.49
N GLN A 6 1.98 17.41 -7.86
CA GLN A 6 1.35 17.80 -6.60
C GLN A 6 1.35 16.61 -5.64
N PRO A 7 1.69 16.82 -4.36
CA PRO A 7 1.55 15.76 -3.36
C PRO A 7 0.08 15.45 -3.10
N PHE A 8 -0.17 14.33 -2.42
CA PHE A 8 -1.53 13.94 -2.04
C PHE A 8 -2.19 15.03 -1.20
N ALA A 9 -3.36 15.48 -1.66
CA ALA A 9 -4.26 16.34 -0.92
C ALA A 9 -5.51 15.55 -0.56
N ALA A 10 -5.82 15.48 0.74
CA ALA A 10 -7.02 14.81 1.21
C ALA A 10 -8.28 15.47 0.63
N VAL A 11 -9.19 14.66 0.10
CA VAL A 11 -10.51 15.15 -0.29
C VAL A 11 -11.41 15.13 0.94
N ALA A 12 -12.31 16.10 1.07
CA ALA A 12 -13.28 16.10 2.17
C ALA A 12 -14.17 14.84 2.07
N PRO A 13 -14.50 14.19 3.19
CA PRO A 13 -15.39 13.03 3.18
C PRO A 13 -16.75 13.42 2.59
N ALA A 14 -17.23 12.64 1.63
CA ALA A 14 -18.55 12.83 1.04
C ALA A 14 -19.53 11.80 1.61
N GLY A 15 -20.63 12.29 2.19
CA GLY A 15 -21.79 11.47 2.53
C GLY A 15 -21.75 10.76 3.90
N PRO A 16 -22.79 9.98 4.20
CA PRO A 16 -22.91 9.26 5.47
C PRO A 16 -21.89 8.11 5.58
N ALA A 17 -21.39 7.88 6.80
CA ALA A 17 -20.43 6.83 7.12
C ALA A 17 -21.04 5.73 8.02
N PRO A 18 -21.98 4.91 7.52
CA PRO A 18 -22.70 3.94 8.34
C PRO A 18 -21.82 2.82 8.90
N ARG A 19 -20.62 2.61 8.35
CA ARG A 19 -19.64 1.62 8.86
C ARG A 19 -18.63 2.20 9.83
N GLY A 20 -18.77 3.48 10.19
CA GLY A 20 -17.91 4.16 11.14
C GLY A 20 -16.64 4.73 10.50
N LYS A 21 -15.59 4.86 11.32
CA LYS A 21 -14.37 5.57 10.99
C LYS A 21 -13.22 4.61 10.66
N VAL A 22 -12.34 5.04 9.76
CA VAL A 22 -11.07 4.37 9.46
C VAL A 22 -9.96 5.42 9.31
N ILE A 23 -8.77 5.10 9.83
CA ILE A 23 -7.57 5.90 9.61
C ILE A 23 -6.88 5.40 8.35
N LEU A 24 -6.60 6.29 7.39
CA LEU A 24 -5.74 6.01 6.25
C LEU A 24 -4.33 6.55 6.53
N PHE A 25 -3.37 5.64 6.68
CA PHE A 25 -1.95 5.96 6.74
C PHE A 25 -1.41 6.13 5.31
N VAL A 26 -1.30 7.38 4.87
CA VAL A 26 -0.71 7.72 3.57
C VAL A 26 0.80 7.76 3.75
N ASP A 27 1.47 6.70 3.30
CA ASP A 27 2.92 6.60 3.32
C ASP A 27 3.59 7.63 2.41
N THR A 28 4.89 7.85 2.61
CA THR A 28 5.66 8.86 1.87
C THR A 28 5.67 8.64 0.36
N PHE A 29 5.57 7.40 -0.12
CA PHE A 29 5.56 7.11 -1.56
C PHE A 29 4.21 7.47 -2.16
N SER A 30 3.13 7.03 -1.53
CA SER A 30 1.77 7.41 -1.89
C SER A 30 1.54 8.93 -1.75
N HIS A 31 2.22 9.60 -0.82
CA HIS A 31 2.10 11.05 -0.67
C HIS A 31 2.81 11.83 -1.78
N TYR A 32 4.08 11.52 -2.06
CA TYR A 32 4.94 12.34 -2.92
C TYR A 32 5.04 11.86 -4.36
N TYR A 33 4.81 10.59 -4.65
CA TYR A 33 5.09 10.00 -5.96
C TYR A 33 3.84 9.44 -6.64
N THR A 34 2.95 8.79 -5.88
CA THR A 34 1.73 8.18 -6.43
C THR A 34 0.48 8.61 -5.64
N PRO A 35 0.17 9.93 -5.57
CA PRO A 35 -0.99 10.47 -4.84
C PRO A 35 -2.34 9.93 -5.32
N GLU A 36 -2.41 9.49 -6.58
CA GLU A 36 -3.56 8.81 -7.14
C GLU A 36 -3.92 7.52 -6.39
N VAL A 37 -2.95 6.82 -5.80
CA VAL A 37 -3.19 5.60 -5.01
C VAL A 37 -3.91 5.94 -3.70
N ALA A 38 -3.47 6.99 -3.01
CA ALA A 38 -4.13 7.44 -1.78
C ALA A 38 -5.53 8.00 -2.03
N ALA A 39 -5.70 8.75 -3.13
CA ALA A 39 -7.00 9.27 -3.53
C ALA A 39 -7.98 8.15 -3.91
N ALA A 40 -7.53 7.15 -4.66
CA ALA A 40 -8.33 5.98 -5.01
C ALA A 40 -8.73 5.17 -3.76
N ALA A 41 -7.79 4.93 -2.85
CA ALA A 41 -8.09 4.23 -1.60
C ALA A 41 -9.14 4.98 -0.76
N GLN A 42 -9.02 6.31 -0.67
CA GLN A 42 -10.01 7.14 0.01
C GLN A 42 -11.40 6.99 -0.63
N ARG A 43 -11.51 7.08 -1.96
CA ARG A 43 -12.78 6.92 -2.67
C ARG A 43 -13.39 5.53 -2.47
N VAL A 44 -12.60 4.47 -2.57
CA VAL A 44 -13.07 3.09 -2.36
C VAL A 44 -13.55 2.86 -0.92
N LEU A 45 -12.81 3.35 0.07
CA LEU A 45 -13.23 3.24 1.48
C LEU A 45 -14.51 4.05 1.76
N SER A 46 -14.62 5.25 1.20
CA SER A 46 -15.83 6.08 1.29
C SER A 46 -17.03 5.45 0.58
N ALA A 47 -16.86 4.89 -0.62
CA ALA A 47 -17.89 4.12 -1.32
C ALA A 47 -18.32 2.87 -0.52
N GLY A 48 -17.42 2.32 0.30
CA GLY A 48 -17.71 1.28 1.27
C GLY A 48 -18.49 1.73 2.50
N GLY A 49 -18.75 3.03 2.66
CA GLY A 49 -19.50 3.60 3.79
C GLY A 49 -18.66 3.93 5.02
N TYR A 50 -17.35 4.14 4.87
CA TYR A 50 -16.47 4.60 5.94
C TYR A 50 -16.19 6.10 5.87
N ALA A 51 -16.12 6.74 7.05
CA ALA A 51 -15.49 8.03 7.22
C ALA A 51 -13.98 7.83 7.23
N VAL A 52 -13.31 8.27 6.16
CA VAL A 52 -11.86 8.14 6.01
C VAL A 52 -11.19 9.36 6.60
N GLU A 53 -10.44 9.17 7.67
CA GLU A 53 -9.58 10.18 8.27
C GLU A 53 -8.13 9.92 7.86
N ILE A 54 -7.48 10.91 7.26
CA ILE A 54 -6.07 10.81 6.90
C ILE A 54 -5.24 11.01 8.16
N LEU A 55 -4.32 10.09 8.46
CA LEU A 55 -3.42 10.23 9.59
C LEU A 55 -2.53 11.47 9.40
N ARG A 56 -2.52 12.36 10.38
CA ARG A 56 -1.68 13.57 10.40
C ARG A 56 -0.71 13.53 11.58
N PRO A 57 0.42 14.25 11.51
CA PRO A 57 1.29 14.44 12.67
C PRO A 57 0.50 14.90 13.90
N ALA A 58 0.93 14.47 15.08
CA ALA A 58 0.33 14.90 16.34
C ALA A 58 0.42 16.43 16.49
N ALA A 59 -0.48 17.01 17.30
CA ALA A 59 -0.54 18.47 17.46
C ALA A 59 0.74 19.08 18.05
N ASP A 60 1.52 18.28 18.79
CA ASP A 60 2.79 18.63 19.40
C ASP A 60 4.01 18.10 18.59
N ASP A 61 3.80 17.59 17.37
CA ASP A 61 4.88 17.15 16.49
C ASP A 61 5.79 18.33 16.12
N GLY A 62 7.11 18.11 16.15
CA GLY A 62 8.10 19.15 15.83
C GLY A 62 8.12 19.57 14.36
N GLU A 63 7.49 18.79 13.47
CA GLU A 63 7.42 19.04 12.04
C GLU A 63 5.99 18.79 11.52
N PRO A 64 5.00 19.62 11.93
CA PRO A 64 3.57 19.34 11.68
C PRO A 64 3.18 19.36 10.19
N GLU A 65 3.95 20.07 9.36
CA GLU A 65 3.76 20.14 7.91
C GLU A 65 4.43 18.98 7.17
N ARG A 66 5.31 18.21 7.84
CA ARG A 66 6.01 17.08 7.22
C ARG A 66 5.18 15.81 7.38
N PRO A 67 4.84 15.11 6.28
CA PRO A 67 4.09 13.86 6.38
C PRO A 67 4.83 12.82 7.22
N LEU A 68 4.05 11.89 7.77
CA LEU A 68 4.56 10.80 8.58
C LEU A 68 5.28 9.77 7.70
N CYS A 69 6.40 9.26 8.19
CA CYS A 69 7.14 8.17 7.56
C CYS A 69 7.14 6.95 8.49
N CYS A 70 7.07 5.74 7.92
CA CYS A 70 7.22 4.51 8.69
C CYS A 70 8.66 4.26 9.21
N GLY A 71 9.64 5.07 8.80
CA GLY A 71 11.04 4.91 9.18
C GLY A 71 11.79 3.75 8.51
N ARG A 72 11.10 2.90 7.73
CA ARG A 72 11.70 1.69 7.15
C ARG A 72 12.87 1.98 6.20
N THR A 73 12.81 3.06 5.42
CA THR A 73 13.89 3.46 4.51
C THR A 73 15.18 3.81 5.25
N TYR A 74 15.07 4.45 6.42
CA TYR A 74 16.20 4.68 7.32
C TYR A 74 16.71 3.36 7.89
N LEU A 75 15.81 2.49 8.35
CA LEU A 75 16.18 1.24 8.97
C LEU A 75 16.93 0.31 8.01
N SER A 76 16.52 0.22 6.74
CA SER A 76 17.21 -0.59 5.73
C SER A 76 18.64 -0.12 5.44
N GLN A 77 18.97 1.12 5.78
CA GLN A 77 20.30 1.71 5.62
C GLN A 77 21.09 1.73 6.94
N GLY A 78 20.63 1.02 7.98
CA GLY A 78 21.28 0.99 9.29
C GLY A 78 21.10 2.28 10.11
N MET A 79 20.29 3.23 9.66
CA MET A 79 20.02 4.50 10.34
C MET A 79 18.93 4.32 11.42
N VAL A 80 19.25 3.53 12.45
CA VAL A 80 18.30 3.10 13.49
C VAL A 80 17.69 4.28 14.25
N ASP A 81 18.48 5.28 14.60
CA ASP A 81 17.98 6.43 15.38
C ASP A 81 16.98 7.28 14.57
N ALA A 82 17.24 7.48 13.28
CA ALA A 82 16.31 8.16 12.38
C ALA A 82 15.02 7.35 12.20
N ALA A 83 15.12 6.02 12.06
CA ALA A 83 13.95 5.15 12.01
C ALA A 83 13.11 5.23 13.30
N LYS A 84 13.75 5.27 14.48
CA LYS A 84 13.06 5.44 15.77
C LYS A 84 12.41 6.82 15.92
N LEU A 85 13.01 7.86 15.36
CA LEU A 85 12.42 9.19 15.35
C LEU A 85 11.10 9.19 14.55
N GLU A 86 11.13 8.70 13.32
CA GLU A 86 9.93 8.60 12.48
C GLU A 86 8.86 7.71 13.09
N GLY A 87 9.27 6.54 13.61
CA GLY A 87 8.35 5.62 14.26
C GLY A 87 7.65 6.23 15.49
N ARG A 88 8.37 7.05 16.28
CA ARG A 88 7.77 7.79 17.41
C ARG A 88 6.74 8.83 16.96
N ARG A 89 7.00 9.56 15.87
CA ARG A 89 6.02 10.49 15.28
C ARG A 89 4.75 9.76 14.86
N VAL A 90 4.89 8.60 14.21
CA VAL A 90 3.76 7.74 13.82
C VAL A 90 2.99 7.24 15.05
N MET A 91 3.68 6.75 16.08
CA MET A 91 3.04 6.25 17.30
C MET A 91 2.27 7.36 18.03
N ALA A 92 2.83 8.57 18.13
CA ALA A 92 2.16 9.72 18.73
C ALA A 92 0.89 10.09 17.96
N ALA A 93 0.97 10.15 16.62
CA ALA A 93 -0.18 10.43 15.76
C ALA A 93 -1.28 9.35 15.86
N LEU A 94 -0.90 8.08 16.05
CA LEU A 94 -1.83 6.95 16.12
C LEU A 94 -2.46 6.76 17.51
N ALA A 95 -1.91 7.38 18.56
CA ALA A 95 -2.35 7.14 19.94
C ALA A 95 -3.89 7.28 20.14
N PRO A 96 -4.57 8.32 19.60
CA PRO A 96 -6.03 8.42 19.73
C PRO A 96 -6.77 7.26 19.04
N ALA A 97 -6.38 6.93 17.80
CA ALA A 97 -6.99 5.84 17.04
C ALA A 97 -6.78 4.48 17.73
N LEU A 98 -5.60 4.26 18.31
CA LEU A 98 -5.28 3.04 19.04
C LEU A 98 -6.15 2.87 20.29
N ALA A 99 -6.39 3.95 21.03
CA ALA A 99 -7.26 3.96 22.21
C ALA A 99 -8.73 3.71 21.85
N GLU A 100 -9.20 4.23 20.72
CA GLU A 100 -10.57 4.07 20.23
C GLU A 100 -10.85 2.71 19.58
N GLY A 101 -9.81 1.93 19.27
CA GLY A 101 -9.99 0.70 18.48
C GLY A 101 -10.23 0.97 16.98
N THR A 102 -9.88 2.17 16.48
CA THR A 102 -10.12 2.56 15.09
C THR A 102 -9.15 1.83 14.15
N PRO A 103 -9.63 1.14 13.10
CA PRO A 103 -8.76 0.47 12.14
C PRO A 103 -7.84 1.44 11.40
N ILE A 104 -6.61 1.02 11.18
CA ILE A 104 -5.56 1.76 10.46
C ILE A 104 -5.27 1.01 9.17
N VAL A 105 -5.41 1.69 8.04
CA VAL A 105 -5.23 1.12 6.70
C VAL A 105 -3.99 1.71 6.06
N GLY A 106 -3.11 0.86 5.54
CA GLY A 106 -1.92 1.27 4.78
C GLY A 106 -1.94 0.75 3.34
N LEU A 107 -1.22 1.46 2.46
CA LEU A 107 -1.19 1.22 1.02
C LEU A 107 0.11 0.55 0.61
N GLU A 108 1.25 1.17 0.92
CA GLU A 108 2.56 0.56 0.67
C GLU A 108 2.81 -0.62 1.64
N PRO A 109 2.96 -1.86 1.13
CA PRO A 109 3.08 -3.01 2.02
C PRO A 109 4.34 -3.00 2.88
N SER A 110 5.47 -2.50 2.36
CA SER A 110 6.68 -2.39 3.17
C SER A 110 6.50 -1.40 4.32
N CYS A 111 5.80 -0.29 4.11
CA CYS A 111 5.57 0.72 5.14
C CYS A 111 4.64 0.20 6.21
N LEU A 112 3.47 -0.34 5.85
CA LEU A 112 2.51 -0.80 6.85
C LEU A 112 3.02 -2.01 7.63
N LEU A 113 3.69 -2.96 6.97
CA LEU A 113 4.20 -4.14 7.69
C LEU A 113 5.36 -3.77 8.63
N ALA A 114 6.09 -2.68 8.36
CA ALA A 114 7.02 -2.09 9.34
C ALA A 114 6.38 -1.62 10.64
N LEU A 115 5.14 -1.12 10.58
CA LEU A 115 4.39 -0.76 11.77
C LEU A 115 4.03 -1.99 12.62
N ARG A 116 3.92 -3.18 12.00
CA ARG A 116 3.50 -4.41 12.68
C ARG A 116 4.65 -5.19 13.29
N ASP A 117 5.85 -5.13 12.71
CA ASP A 117 7.00 -5.95 13.10
C ASP A 117 8.20 -5.10 13.55
N GLU A 118 8.71 -4.24 12.67
CA GLU A 118 9.88 -3.42 12.97
C GLU A 118 9.64 -2.45 14.14
N PHE A 119 8.43 -1.92 14.33
CA PHE A 119 8.12 -1.04 15.48
C PHE A 119 8.28 -1.76 16.83
N TYR A 120 8.01 -3.07 16.86
CA TYR A 120 8.20 -3.89 18.05
C TYR A 120 9.70 -4.06 18.30
N SER A 121 10.46 -4.42 17.26
CA SER A 121 11.91 -4.58 17.30
C SER A 121 12.64 -3.28 17.69
N LEU A 122 12.10 -2.12 17.29
CA LEU A 122 12.62 -0.80 17.65
C LEU A 122 12.23 -0.34 19.07
N SER A 123 11.43 -1.13 19.81
CA SER A 123 10.99 -0.82 21.18
C SER A 123 10.26 0.52 21.29
N LEU A 124 9.34 0.81 20.36
CA LEU A 124 8.67 2.11 20.25
C LEU A 124 7.52 2.33 21.25
N GLY A 125 7.30 1.41 22.18
CA GLY A 125 6.31 1.54 23.24
C GLY A 125 5.42 0.29 23.38
N PRO A 126 4.74 0.13 24.54
CA PRO A 126 3.84 -0.99 24.79
C PRO A 126 2.63 -1.02 23.83
N GLU A 127 2.23 0.13 23.27
CA GLU A 127 1.08 0.27 22.37
C GLU A 127 1.32 -0.40 21.01
N VAL A 128 2.57 -0.72 20.64
CA VAL A 128 2.88 -1.40 19.37
C VAL A 128 2.15 -2.74 19.24
N GLY A 129 1.99 -3.47 20.34
CA GLY A 129 1.22 -4.72 20.33
C GLY A 129 -0.26 -4.53 19.96
N GLN A 130 -0.82 -3.37 20.31
CA GLN A 130 -2.19 -2.99 19.94
C GLN A 130 -2.25 -2.46 18.50
N LEU A 131 -1.22 -1.73 18.04
CA LEU A 131 -1.06 -1.32 16.64
C LEU A 131 -1.09 -2.52 15.70
N GLY A 132 -0.37 -3.60 16.03
CA GLY A 132 -0.35 -4.82 15.21
C GLY A 132 -1.72 -5.45 14.97
N LYS A 133 -2.68 -5.24 15.88
CA LYS A 133 -4.07 -5.73 15.77
C LYS A 133 -5.00 -4.80 15.00
N GLN A 134 -4.58 -3.55 14.80
CA GLN A 134 -5.39 -2.49 14.18
C GLN A 134 -4.86 -2.06 12.81
N ALA A 135 -3.62 -2.41 12.46
CA ALA A 135 -3.00 -2.12 11.17
C ALA A 135 -3.31 -3.21 10.13
N PHE A 136 -3.95 -2.82 9.02
CA PHE A 136 -4.36 -3.70 7.93
C PHE A 136 -3.88 -3.17 6.60
N LEU A 137 -3.31 -4.03 5.76
CA LEU A 137 -3.15 -3.67 4.35
C LEU A 137 -4.53 -3.37 3.78
N PHE A 138 -4.59 -2.49 2.78
CA PHE A 138 -5.84 -2.10 2.14
C PHE A 138 -6.72 -3.30 1.78
N GLU A 139 -6.14 -4.34 1.18
CA GLU A 139 -6.86 -5.55 0.80
C GLU A 139 -7.24 -6.39 2.03
N GLU A 140 -6.39 -6.45 3.07
CA GLU A 140 -6.72 -7.13 4.33
C GLU A 140 -7.93 -6.50 5.01
N PHE A 141 -7.98 -5.17 5.04
CA PHE A 141 -9.11 -4.41 5.57
C PHE A 141 -10.38 -4.68 4.79
N LEU A 142 -10.33 -4.54 3.46
CA LEU A 142 -11.49 -4.81 2.61
C LEU A 142 -11.97 -6.25 2.76
N MET A 143 -11.09 -7.24 2.71
CA MET A 143 -11.45 -8.64 2.93
C MET A 143 -12.13 -8.84 4.30
N ARG A 144 -11.58 -8.26 5.38
CA ARG A 144 -12.14 -8.34 6.73
C ARG A 144 -13.56 -7.76 6.79
N GLU A 145 -13.77 -6.59 6.19
CA GLU A 145 -15.06 -5.90 6.20
C GLU A 145 -16.06 -6.55 5.23
N GLY A 146 -15.59 -7.15 4.13
CA GLY A 146 -16.40 -7.96 3.22
C GLY A 146 -17.01 -9.18 3.94
N ASN A 147 -16.25 -9.80 4.83
CA ASN A 147 -16.76 -10.86 5.71
C ASN A 147 -17.79 -10.34 6.73
N LYS A 148 -17.83 -9.03 6.99
CA LYS A 148 -18.85 -8.33 7.79
C LYS A 148 -19.93 -7.68 6.92
N GLY A 149 -20.07 -8.13 5.68
CA GLY A 149 -21.13 -7.70 4.76
C GLY A 149 -20.86 -6.41 3.99
N LEU A 150 -19.64 -5.87 3.98
CA LEU A 150 -19.28 -4.81 3.04
C LEU A 150 -19.50 -5.30 1.60
N LYS A 151 -20.16 -4.45 0.80
CA LYS A 151 -20.36 -4.65 -0.64
C LYS A 151 -19.98 -3.35 -1.33
N LEU A 152 -19.01 -3.43 -2.23
CA LEU A 152 -18.68 -2.31 -3.12
C LEU A 152 -19.49 -2.45 -4.40
N PRO A 153 -20.04 -1.36 -4.95
CA PRO A 153 -20.76 -1.38 -6.22
C PRO A 153 -19.73 -1.45 -7.36
N LEU A 154 -19.19 -2.63 -7.63
CA LEU A 154 -18.16 -2.82 -8.66
C LEU A 154 -18.78 -3.22 -10.01
N LYS A 155 -18.29 -2.62 -11.09
CA LYS A 155 -18.57 -2.96 -12.50
C LYS A 155 -17.41 -3.74 -13.11
N PRO A 156 -17.64 -4.53 -14.19
CA PRO A 156 -16.56 -5.13 -14.97
C PRO A 156 -15.57 -4.07 -15.46
N LEU A 157 -14.30 -4.45 -15.54
CA LEU A 157 -13.25 -3.64 -16.16
C LEU A 157 -12.94 -4.17 -17.57
N PRO A 158 -12.64 -3.28 -18.54
CA PRO A 158 -12.13 -3.71 -19.83
C PRO A 158 -10.69 -4.23 -19.71
N GLY A 159 -10.26 -5.00 -20.71
CA GLY A 159 -8.90 -5.50 -20.84
C GLY A 159 -8.81 -7.02 -20.77
N GLY A 160 -7.61 -7.52 -21.07
CA GLY A 160 -7.30 -8.94 -21.00
C GLY A 160 -7.12 -9.43 -19.57
N ARG A 161 -6.86 -10.74 -19.46
CA ARG A 161 -6.52 -11.41 -18.19
C ARG A 161 -5.32 -10.71 -17.54
N ALA A 162 -5.53 -10.18 -16.34
CA ALA A 162 -4.54 -9.37 -15.64
C ALA A 162 -3.36 -10.18 -15.10
N VAL A 163 -2.22 -9.52 -14.89
CA VAL A 163 -1.04 -10.11 -14.27
C VAL A 163 -0.75 -9.38 -12.96
N ALA A 164 -0.82 -10.10 -11.85
CA ALA A 164 -0.65 -9.57 -10.51
C ALA A 164 0.66 -10.04 -9.87
N HIS A 165 1.43 -9.10 -9.34
CA HIS A 165 2.62 -9.36 -8.54
C HIS A 165 2.35 -9.05 -7.06
N GLY A 166 2.41 -10.08 -6.24
CA GLY A 166 2.40 -9.93 -4.79
C GLY A 166 3.69 -9.33 -4.24
N HIS A 167 3.59 -8.34 -3.36
CA HIS A 167 4.76 -7.77 -2.71
C HIS A 167 5.50 -8.81 -1.84
N CYS A 168 6.82 -8.74 -1.76
CA CYS A 168 7.61 -9.68 -0.93
C CYS A 168 7.19 -9.64 0.55
N HIS A 169 6.81 -8.46 1.08
CA HIS A 169 6.31 -8.35 2.45
C HIS A 169 4.89 -8.93 2.59
N GLN A 170 4.01 -8.75 1.60
CA GLN A 170 2.69 -9.41 1.60
C GLN A 170 2.85 -10.94 1.65
N LYS A 171 3.83 -11.49 0.91
CA LYS A 171 4.14 -12.92 0.92
C LYS A 171 4.68 -13.37 2.28
N ALA A 172 5.67 -12.67 2.82
CA ALA A 172 6.28 -12.98 4.11
C ALA A 172 5.26 -12.97 5.27
N PHE A 173 4.29 -12.05 5.24
CA PHE A 173 3.24 -11.94 6.26
C PHE A 173 1.98 -12.76 5.94
N GLY A 174 1.98 -13.58 4.88
CA GLY A 174 0.83 -14.41 4.51
C GLY A 174 -0.42 -13.61 4.09
N ALA A 175 -0.24 -12.36 3.66
CA ALA A 175 -1.31 -11.44 3.29
C ALA A 175 -1.79 -11.60 1.84
N MET A 176 -1.13 -12.42 1.01
CA MET A 176 -1.52 -12.61 -0.41
C MET A 176 -2.99 -13.01 -0.61
N LYS A 177 -3.57 -13.75 0.35
CA LYS A 177 -4.97 -14.19 0.29
C LYS A 177 -5.96 -13.01 0.20
N SER A 178 -5.66 -11.87 0.81
CA SER A 178 -6.53 -10.71 0.79
C SER A 178 -6.54 -10.05 -0.59
N MET A 179 -5.37 -9.88 -1.20
CA MET A 179 -5.23 -9.41 -2.58
C MET A 179 -6.04 -10.29 -3.55
N LYS A 180 -5.88 -11.62 -3.50
CA LYS A 180 -6.65 -12.53 -4.37
C LYS A 180 -8.15 -12.37 -4.18
N LYS A 181 -8.58 -12.28 -2.92
CA LYS A 181 -10.01 -12.21 -2.57
C LYS A 181 -10.63 -10.92 -3.06
N VAL A 182 -9.94 -9.80 -2.88
CA VAL A 182 -10.42 -8.46 -3.25
C VAL A 182 -10.41 -8.25 -4.76
N LEU A 183 -9.38 -8.72 -5.47
CA LEU A 183 -9.39 -8.72 -6.95
C LEU A 183 -10.58 -9.50 -7.52
N GLY A 184 -10.91 -10.64 -6.90
CA GLY A 184 -12.08 -11.43 -7.27
C GLY A 184 -13.44 -10.80 -6.90
N TRP A 185 -13.48 -9.59 -6.34
CA TRP A 185 -14.73 -8.85 -6.18
C TRP A 185 -15.13 -8.11 -7.46
N ILE A 186 -14.16 -7.80 -8.34
CA ILE A 186 -14.45 -7.16 -9.62
C ILE A 186 -15.16 -8.20 -10.50
N PRO A 187 -16.38 -7.92 -10.98
CA PRO A 187 -17.11 -8.87 -11.82
C PRO A 187 -16.32 -9.24 -13.07
N GLU A 188 -16.34 -10.53 -13.42
CA GLU A 188 -15.70 -11.07 -14.63
C GLU A 188 -14.18 -10.83 -14.71
N PHE A 189 -13.55 -10.41 -13.61
CA PHE A 189 -12.13 -10.08 -13.60
C PHE A 189 -11.27 -11.33 -13.44
N GLU A 190 -10.54 -11.65 -14.50
CA GLU A 190 -9.59 -12.73 -14.53
C GLU A 190 -8.17 -12.22 -14.30
N PHE A 191 -7.39 -12.94 -13.49
CA PHE A 191 -6.01 -12.61 -13.23
C PHE A 191 -5.15 -13.84 -12.93
N ASP A 192 -3.88 -13.73 -13.26
CA ASP A 192 -2.83 -14.66 -12.83
C ASP A 192 -1.93 -13.98 -11.81
N ILE A 193 -1.44 -14.76 -10.84
CA ILE A 193 -0.44 -14.28 -9.88
C ILE A 193 0.91 -14.82 -10.29
N VAL A 194 1.85 -13.91 -10.52
CA VAL A 194 3.23 -14.26 -10.85
C VAL A 194 3.86 -14.99 -9.67
N ASP A 195 4.36 -16.19 -9.93
CA ASP A 195 5.18 -16.95 -8.99
C ASP A 195 6.62 -16.42 -8.98
N ALA A 196 6.79 -15.21 -8.45
CA ALA A 196 8.07 -14.57 -8.21
C ALA A 196 8.27 -14.39 -6.70
N SER A 197 9.50 -14.52 -6.18
CA SER A 197 9.75 -14.24 -4.75
C SER A 197 9.76 -12.74 -4.45
N CYS A 198 10.55 -11.97 -5.21
CA CYS A 198 10.72 -10.52 -5.09
C CYS A 198 10.70 -9.88 -6.48
N CYS A 199 10.50 -8.56 -6.56
CA CYS A 199 10.69 -7.81 -7.80
C CYS A 199 12.18 -7.56 -8.14
N GLY A 200 13.06 -7.52 -7.13
CA GLY A 200 14.49 -7.19 -7.28
C GLY A 200 14.90 -5.84 -6.70
N MET A 201 13.96 -4.90 -6.56
CA MET A 201 14.30 -3.52 -6.17
C MET A 201 14.74 -3.35 -4.73
N SER A 202 14.05 -4.00 -3.78
CA SER A 202 14.33 -3.87 -2.34
C SER A 202 14.59 -2.43 -1.84
N GLY A 203 13.78 -1.46 -2.27
CA GLY A 203 13.98 -0.05 -1.94
C GLY A 203 15.00 0.62 -2.85
N SER A 204 16.03 1.26 -2.29
CA SER A 204 17.10 1.93 -3.06
C SER A 204 18.09 0.96 -3.68
N PHE A 205 18.18 -0.28 -3.18
CA PHE A 205 19.12 -1.30 -3.66
C PHE A 205 19.10 -1.42 -5.18
N GLY A 206 17.93 -1.57 -5.81
CA GLY A 206 17.85 -1.71 -7.26
C GLY A 206 18.18 -0.46 -8.08
N LEU A 207 18.32 0.70 -7.43
CA LEU A 207 18.74 1.97 -8.04
C LEU A 207 20.24 2.23 -7.90
N GLU A 208 20.92 1.55 -6.97
CA GLU A 208 22.34 1.74 -6.70
C GLU A 208 23.16 1.14 -7.85
N ALA A 209 24.14 1.91 -8.36
CA ALA A 209 24.91 1.53 -9.54
C ALA A 209 25.63 0.17 -9.40
N GLU A 210 26.01 -0.17 -8.18
CA GLU A 210 26.65 -1.44 -7.81
C GLU A 210 25.68 -2.63 -7.71
N HIS A 211 24.38 -2.38 -7.61
CA HIS A 211 23.35 -3.39 -7.36
C HIS A 211 22.31 -3.51 -8.49
N VAL A 212 22.26 -2.55 -9.42
CA VAL A 212 21.29 -2.51 -10.53
C VAL A 212 21.30 -3.81 -11.36
N GLU A 213 22.48 -4.38 -11.64
CA GLU A 213 22.58 -5.63 -12.41
C GLU A 213 21.95 -6.81 -11.64
N ALA A 214 22.18 -6.89 -10.33
CA ALA A 214 21.60 -7.94 -9.48
C ALA A 214 20.08 -7.78 -9.37
N SER A 215 19.59 -6.55 -9.18
CA SER A 215 18.16 -6.23 -9.16
C SER A 215 17.47 -6.66 -10.46
N GLN A 216 18.05 -6.32 -11.61
CA GLN A 216 17.51 -6.73 -12.91
C GLN A 216 17.48 -8.25 -13.07
N LYS A 217 18.57 -8.95 -12.72
CA LYS A 217 18.61 -10.43 -12.75
C LYS A 217 17.51 -11.04 -11.88
N MET A 218 17.20 -10.47 -10.72
CA MET A 218 16.10 -10.94 -9.87
C MET A 218 14.73 -10.73 -10.52
N GLY A 219 14.49 -9.56 -11.12
CA GLY A 219 13.25 -9.28 -11.86
C GLY A 219 13.05 -10.21 -13.05
N GLU A 220 14.13 -10.55 -13.75
CA GLU A 220 14.16 -11.45 -14.91
C GLU A 220 13.88 -12.92 -14.59
N LEU A 221 13.88 -13.33 -13.32
CA LEU A 221 13.57 -14.72 -12.95
C LEU A 221 12.13 -15.12 -13.27
N ALA A 222 11.18 -14.20 -13.10
CA ALA A 222 9.75 -14.50 -13.28
C ALA A 222 8.88 -13.27 -13.54
N LEU A 223 9.12 -12.16 -12.84
CA LEU A 223 8.24 -10.98 -12.91
C LEU A 223 8.27 -10.29 -14.27
N LEU A 224 9.46 -9.86 -14.73
CA LEU A 224 9.57 -9.12 -15.98
C LEU A 224 9.18 -9.96 -17.20
N PRO A 225 9.54 -11.27 -17.29
CA PRO A 225 9.04 -12.14 -18.36
C PRO A 225 7.52 -12.28 -18.37
N ALA A 226 6.89 -12.48 -17.21
CA ALA A 226 5.44 -12.62 -17.11
C ALA A 226 4.71 -11.35 -17.58
N VAL A 227 5.22 -10.17 -17.22
CA VAL A 227 4.65 -8.89 -17.67
C VAL A 227 4.82 -8.69 -19.18
N ARG A 228 5.97 -9.05 -19.75
CA ARG A 228 6.19 -8.94 -21.21
C ARG A 228 5.37 -9.94 -22.02
N ALA A 229 5.05 -11.10 -21.45
CA ALA A 229 4.19 -12.10 -22.08
C ALA A 229 2.70 -11.78 -21.98
N ALA A 230 2.30 -10.88 -21.07
CA ALA A 230 0.92 -10.47 -20.91
C ALA A 230 0.40 -9.74 -22.16
N ALA A 231 -0.90 -9.88 -22.44
CA ALA A 231 -1.54 -9.13 -23.51
C ALA A 231 -1.32 -7.61 -23.34
N GLU A 232 -1.37 -6.88 -24.45
CA GLU A 232 -1.10 -5.44 -24.46
C GLU A 232 -2.10 -4.67 -23.59
N ASP A 233 -3.36 -5.11 -23.60
CA ASP A 233 -4.47 -4.56 -22.81
C ASP A 233 -4.62 -5.20 -21.42
N ALA A 234 -3.75 -6.15 -21.04
CA ALA A 234 -3.81 -6.78 -19.72
C ALA A 234 -3.40 -5.77 -18.62
N PRO A 235 -4.22 -5.60 -17.56
CA PRO A 235 -3.82 -4.83 -16.39
C PRO A 235 -2.63 -5.49 -15.67
N ILE A 236 -1.60 -4.71 -15.34
CA ILE A 236 -0.49 -5.15 -14.49
C ILE A 236 -0.69 -4.61 -13.09
N ILE A 237 -0.67 -5.47 -12.07
CA ILE A 237 -1.05 -5.09 -10.70
C ILE A 237 0.13 -5.31 -9.76
N ALA A 238 0.50 -4.28 -9.00
CA ALA A 238 1.49 -4.37 -7.93
C ALA A 238 1.29 -3.26 -6.88
N ASP A 239 1.13 -3.64 -5.61
CA ASP A 239 0.87 -2.69 -4.52
C ASP A 239 2.12 -1.96 -4.04
N GLY A 240 3.30 -2.57 -4.20
CA GLY A 240 4.57 -1.95 -3.81
C GLY A 240 5.04 -0.88 -4.80
N PHE A 241 5.37 0.31 -4.30
CA PHE A 241 5.96 1.41 -5.05
C PHE A 241 7.22 0.98 -5.82
N SER A 242 8.13 0.28 -5.14
CA SER A 242 9.35 -0.23 -5.76
C SER A 242 9.06 -1.32 -6.81
N CYS A 243 8.06 -2.17 -6.56
CA CYS A 243 7.65 -3.19 -7.54
C CYS A 243 7.13 -2.54 -8.83
N ARG A 244 6.30 -1.49 -8.73
CA ARG A 244 5.80 -0.75 -9.90
C ARG A 244 6.95 -0.12 -10.70
N HIS A 245 7.95 0.44 -10.02
CA HIS A 245 9.14 0.99 -10.67
C HIS A 245 9.96 -0.08 -11.39
N GLN A 246 10.21 -1.23 -10.76
CA GLN A 246 10.92 -2.33 -11.42
C GLN A 246 10.22 -2.78 -12.71
N ILE A 247 8.89 -2.90 -12.65
CA ILE A 247 8.09 -3.31 -13.80
C ILE A 247 8.20 -2.26 -14.90
N LYS A 248 8.09 -0.98 -14.56
CA LYS A 248 8.22 0.13 -15.52
C LYS A 248 9.59 0.15 -16.17
N ASP A 249 10.65 0.09 -15.39
CA ASP A 249 12.03 0.19 -15.87
C ASP A 249 12.43 -1.07 -16.67
N GLY A 250 11.97 -2.25 -16.26
CA GLY A 250 12.33 -3.53 -16.89
C GLY A 250 11.46 -3.95 -18.08
N THR A 251 10.28 -3.36 -18.26
CA THR A 251 9.34 -3.76 -19.33
C THR A 251 8.69 -2.61 -20.10
N GLY A 252 8.79 -1.38 -19.61
CA GLY A 252 8.06 -0.21 -20.16
C GLY A 252 6.57 -0.16 -19.80
N ARG A 253 5.99 -1.25 -19.26
CA ARG A 253 4.58 -1.32 -18.85
C ARG A 253 4.35 -0.61 -17.53
N ASP A 254 3.19 0.03 -17.40
CA ASP A 254 2.74 0.60 -16.14
C ASP A 254 1.98 -0.43 -15.32
N ALA A 255 2.35 -0.55 -14.05
CA ALA A 255 1.62 -1.35 -13.07
C ALA A 255 0.82 -0.44 -12.14
N VAL A 256 -0.36 -0.90 -11.71
CA VAL A 256 -1.25 -0.15 -10.83
C VAL A 256 -1.43 -0.82 -9.47
N HIS A 257 -1.73 -0.01 -8.46
CA HIS A 257 -2.09 -0.50 -7.13
C HIS A 257 -3.54 -1.00 -7.12
N VAL A 258 -3.87 -2.01 -6.29
CA VAL A 258 -5.25 -2.56 -6.20
C VAL A 258 -6.30 -1.49 -5.91
N ALA A 259 -6.02 -0.55 -5.01
CA ALA A 259 -6.88 0.61 -4.76
C ALA A 259 -7.30 1.38 -6.03
N VAL A 260 -6.37 1.64 -6.96
CA VAL A 260 -6.66 2.34 -8.22
C VAL A 260 -7.53 1.49 -9.12
N LEU A 261 -7.23 0.19 -9.21
CA LEU A 261 -8.02 -0.76 -9.99
C LEU A 261 -9.47 -0.86 -9.47
N LEU A 262 -9.66 -0.95 -8.15
CA LEU A 262 -10.99 -0.97 -7.55
C LEU A 262 -11.74 0.34 -7.76
N ASP A 263 -11.05 1.47 -7.72
CA ASP A 263 -11.64 2.79 -7.97
C ASP A 263 -12.14 2.91 -9.41
N TRP A 264 -11.37 2.43 -10.41
CA TRP A 264 -11.85 2.32 -11.79
C TRP A 264 -13.08 1.42 -11.93
N ALA A 265 -13.15 0.39 -11.09
CA ALA A 265 -14.25 -0.55 -11.06
C ALA A 265 -15.44 -0.04 -10.26
N LEU A 266 -15.40 1.10 -9.56
CA LEU A 266 -16.59 1.64 -8.92
C LEU A 266 -17.62 2.07 -9.97
N ALA A 267 -18.88 1.68 -9.76
CA ALA A 267 -20.00 2.24 -10.48
C ALA A 267 -20.23 3.70 -10.06
N ASP A 268 -20.66 4.52 -11.01
CA ASP A 268 -21.02 5.92 -10.77
C ASP A 268 -22.26 6.07 -9.88
#